data_AF-A0A6M3K5R9-F1
#
_entry.id   AF-A0A6M3K5R9-F1
#
_cell.length_a   1.000
_cell.length_b   1.000
_cell.length_c   1.000
_cell.angle_alpha   90.00
_cell.angle_beta   90.00
_cell.angle_gamma   90.00
#
_symmetry.space_group_name_H-M   'P 1'
#
loop_
_entity.id
_entity.type
_entity.pdbx_description
1 polymer ?
#
loop_
_entity_poly.entity_id
_entity_poly.type
_entity_poly.pdbx_seq_one_letter_code
_entity_poly.pdbx_strand_id
1 'polypeptide(L)'
;MSTRIVRSHFYYNEVLTDPTSIVLSDATATYGVKRNDTDATVVAAGTAMVKVATGQYEYEFTEPAAGLSYTAWVKAIYAGNTYYHEIDIEAEGDDSLDLTYSSLRTEIADDLGWTRTSSNWSSDEDDRLDAILNAGYRQFIYPVPLRGESVAHRWSFLRPTGTFDTVADDYLYDMPSDFGAMVGDVVYDDDEYVHRTIEQTSCAMIDRNRAVNSASGLPYLFALRPKSVSMTTSQITEMMFYPTPDAIYGLVYHYDAKVAPLSSVNLYPLGGQAHSETLLQSCRDIAAARYKDNPGGREHDLFMERLWASVEADRRMSPKTLGFNNNGRTITHTRHGTEFSVSLTHNLGGG
;
A
#
# COMPACT_ATOMS: atom_id res chain seq x y z
N MET A 1 -11.48 -11.56 6.50
CA MET A 1 -12.59 -11.42 5.54
C MET A 1 -13.71 -10.72 6.29
N SER A 2 -14.25 -9.64 5.76
CA SER A 2 -15.41 -8.94 6.34
C SER A 2 -16.70 -9.71 6.01
N THR A 3 -17.73 -9.50 6.83
CA THR A 3 -19.05 -10.10 6.69
C THR A 3 -20.07 -9.01 6.41
N ARG A 4 -20.94 -9.24 5.42
CA ARG A 4 -22.03 -8.33 5.06
C ARG A 4 -23.38 -8.98 5.30
N ILE A 5 -24.37 -8.15 5.64
CA ILE A 5 -25.74 -8.60 5.93
C ILE A 5 -26.69 -7.98 4.92
N VAL A 6 -27.39 -8.82 4.16
CA VAL A 6 -28.53 -8.43 3.34
C VAL A 6 -29.77 -8.43 4.23
N ARG A 7 -30.41 -7.28 4.41
CA ARG A 7 -31.66 -7.14 5.19
C ARG A 7 -32.84 -6.87 4.28
N SER A 8 -33.94 -7.59 4.48
CA SER A 8 -35.18 -7.36 3.75
C SER A 8 -36.38 -7.32 4.68
N HIS A 9 -37.27 -6.36 4.42
CA HIS A 9 -38.57 -6.24 5.06
C HIS A 9 -39.66 -6.51 4.02
N PHE A 10 -40.53 -7.49 4.30
CA PHE A 10 -41.66 -7.81 3.44
C PHE A 10 -42.97 -7.26 4.03
N TYR A 11 -43.62 -6.40 3.25
CA TYR A 11 -44.91 -5.82 3.59
C TYR A 11 -45.99 -6.30 2.61
N TYR A 12 -47.16 -6.64 3.15
CA TYR A 12 -48.37 -6.86 2.36
C TYR A 12 -49.48 -5.96 2.90
N ASN A 13 -50.03 -5.09 2.05
CA ASN A 13 -50.98 -4.05 2.46
C ASN A 13 -50.49 -3.25 3.68
N GLU A 14 -49.24 -2.77 3.63
CA GLU A 14 -48.58 -1.97 4.69
C GLU A 14 -48.34 -2.69 6.03
N VAL A 15 -48.63 -3.99 6.12
CA VAL A 15 -48.40 -4.80 7.32
C VAL A 15 -47.21 -5.73 7.11
N LEU A 16 -46.26 -5.74 8.06
CA LEU A 16 -45.18 -6.74 8.09
C LEU A 16 -45.79 -8.14 8.11
N THR A 17 -45.51 -8.91 7.06
CA THR A 17 -46.14 -10.20 6.83
C THR A 17 -45.07 -11.22 6.48
N ASP A 18 -45.26 -12.46 6.90
CA ASP A 18 -44.34 -13.54 6.53
C ASP A 18 -44.72 -14.12 5.15
N PRO A 19 -43.84 -14.02 4.14
CA PRO A 19 -44.02 -14.74 2.90
C PRO A 19 -43.92 -16.26 3.13
N THR A 20 -44.52 -17.05 2.23
CA THR A 20 -44.41 -18.51 2.22
C THR A 20 -42.99 -18.97 1.90
N SER A 21 -42.25 -18.18 1.11
CA SER A 21 -40.84 -18.40 0.80
C SER A 21 -40.15 -17.07 0.61
N ILE A 22 -38.91 -16.96 1.12
CA ILE A 22 -38.03 -15.83 0.85
C ILE A 22 -36.60 -16.31 0.64
N VAL A 23 -36.06 -15.98 -0.52
CA VAL A 23 -34.74 -16.43 -0.97
C VAL A 23 -34.02 -15.28 -1.67
N LEU A 24 -32.69 -15.34 -1.73
CA LEU A 24 -31.88 -14.49 -2.58
C LEU A 24 -31.93 -15.03 -4.01
N SER A 25 -32.57 -14.31 -4.93
CA SER A 25 -32.70 -14.67 -6.34
C SER A 25 -33.18 -13.48 -7.15
N ASP A 26 -32.48 -13.19 -8.24
CA ASP A 26 -32.95 -12.26 -9.27
C ASP A 26 -34.11 -12.87 -10.09
N ALA A 27 -34.70 -12.05 -10.99
CA ALA A 27 -35.82 -12.44 -11.82
C ALA A 27 -35.49 -13.59 -12.79
N THR A 28 -34.23 -13.74 -13.20
CA THR A 28 -33.77 -14.80 -14.11
C THR A 28 -33.25 -16.04 -13.40
N ALA A 29 -33.18 -16.02 -12.06
CA ALA A 29 -32.63 -17.09 -11.22
C ALA A 29 -31.16 -17.43 -11.52
N THR A 30 -30.37 -16.40 -11.85
CA THR A 30 -28.93 -16.50 -12.12
C THR A 30 -28.10 -16.28 -10.86
N TYR A 31 -28.44 -15.31 -10.00
CA TYR A 31 -27.69 -15.01 -8.77
C TYR A 31 -28.60 -14.53 -7.63
N GLY A 32 -28.10 -14.63 -6.39
CA GLY A 32 -28.72 -14.02 -5.21
C GLY A 32 -28.03 -12.70 -4.84
N VAL A 33 -26.69 -12.71 -4.82
CA VAL A 33 -25.83 -11.53 -4.64
C VAL A 33 -24.72 -11.59 -5.69
N LYS A 34 -24.46 -10.49 -6.39
CA LYS A 34 -23.32 -10.34 -7.30
C LYS A 34 -22.48 -9.12 -6.94
N ARG A 35 -21.21 -9.14 -7.35
CA ARG A 35 -20.35 -7.95 -7.31
C ARG A 35 -20.71 -6.99 -8.43
N ASN A 36 -20.61 -5.69 -8.17
CA ASN A 36 -20.94 -4.67 -9.16
C ASN A 36 -19.81 -4.39 -10.16
N ASP A 37 -18.56 -4.76 -9.81
CA ASP A 37 -17.38 -4.50 -10.64
C ASP A 37 -17.12 -5.56 -11.72
N THR A 38 -17.56 -6.81 -11.47
CA THR A 38 -17.21 -7.99 -12.28
C THR A 38 -18.42 -8.84 -12.65
N ASP A 39 -19.60 -8.50 -12.13
CA ASP A 39 -20.81 -9.33 -12.17
C ASP A 39 -20.62 -10.75 -11.59
N ALA A 40 -19.51 -11.00 -10.89
CA ALA A 40 -19.23 -12.30 -10.31
C ALA A 40 -20.25 -12.62 -9.20
N THR A 41 -20.86 -13.80 -9.29
CA THR A 41 -21.82 -14.28 -8.29
C THR A 41 -21.11 -14.57 -6.96
N VAL A 42 -21.57 -13.94 -5.88
CA VAL A 42 -21.06 -14.13 -4.52
C VAL A 42 -21.94 -15.11 -3.76
N VAL A 43 -23.26 -15.01 -3.96
CA VAL A 43 -24.25 -15.90 -3.37
C VAL A 43 -25.14 -16.43 -4.48
N ALA A 44 -25.23 -17.76 -4.60
CA ALA A 44 -26.02 -18.42 -5.63
C ALA A 44 -27.53 -18.10 -5.50
N ALA A 45 -28.24 -18.11 -6.62
CA ALA A 45 -29.69 -17.97 -6.62
C ALA A 45 -30.38 -19.09 -5.83
N GLY A 46 -31.51 -18.76 -5.20
CA GLY A 46 -32.31 -19.69 -4.40
C GLY A 46 -31.83 -19.87 -2.96
N THR A 47 -30.78 -19.16 -2.54
CA THR A 47 -30.28 -19.23 -1.16
C THR A 47 -31.31 -18.67 -0.18
N ALA A 48 -31.72 -19.47 0.80
CA ALA A 48 -32.75 -19.07 1.77
C ALA A 48 -32.23 -17.98 2.72
N MET A 49 -33.09 -16.98 3.02
CA MET A 49 -32.81 -15.99 4.06
C MET A 49 -33.30 -16.47 5.43
N VAL A 50 -32.64 -16.04 6.50
CA VAL A 50 -32.99 -16.35 7.89
C VAL A 50 -34.02 -15.35 8.40
N LYS A 51 -35.14 -15.85 8.93
CA LYS A 51 -36.15 -15.01 9.58
C LYS A 51 -35.62 -14.49 10.92
N VAL A 52 -35.61 -13.17 11.11
CA VAL A 52 -35.24 -12.54 12.39
C VAL A 52 -36.46 -12.07 13.19
N ALA A 53 -37.51 -11.62 12.50
CA ALA A 53 -38.79 -11.25 13.08
C ALA A 53 -39.92 -11.41 12.04
N THR A 54 -41.17 -11.15 12.42
CA THR A 54 -42.30 -11.17 11.47
C THR A 54 -42.04 -10.18 10.34
N GLY A 55 -42.02 -10.67 9.10
CA GLY A 55 -41.75 -9.89 7.90
C GLY A 55 -40.31 -9.37 7.77
N GLN A 56 -39.37 -9.78 8.64
CA GLN A 56 -37.98 -9.33 8.61
C GLN A 56 -37.03 -10.51 8.42
N TYR A 57 -36.14 -10.39 7.43
CA TYR A 57 -35.24 -11.46 7.02
C TYR A 57 -33.84 -10.94 6.78
N GLU A 58 -32.85 -11.74 7.16
CA GLU A 58 -31.43 -11.45 7.01
C GLU A 58 -30.68 -12.59 6.34
N TYR A 59 -29.62 -12.26 5.61
CA TYR A 59 -28.64 -13.22 5.15
C TYR A 59 -27.24 -12.64 5.27
N GLU A 60 -26.35 -13.36 5.93
CA GLU A 60 -24.96 -12.98 6.10
C GLU A 60 -24.09 -13.70 5.06
N PHE A 61 -23.20 -12.96 4.40
CA PHE A 61 -22.20 -13.52 3.49
C PHE A 61 -20.82 -12.95 3.77
N THR A 62 -19.80 -13.77 3.51
CA THR A 62 -18.40 -13.37 3.62
C THR A 62 -17.96 -12.71 2.32
N GLU A 63 -17.35 -11.54 2.43
CA GLU A 63 -16.84 -10.82 1.27
C GLU A 63 -15.59 -11.51 0.68
N PRO A 64 -15.51 -11.66 -0.66
CA PRO A 64 -14.29 -12.15 -1.30
C PRO A 64 -13.11 -11.18 -1.16
N ALA A 65 -13.38 -9.88 -1.05
CA ALA A 65 -12.40 -8.83 -0.74
C ALA A 65 -13.11 -7.64 -0.07
N ALA A 66 -12.39 -6.86 0.74
CA ALA A 66 -12.94 -5.68 1.39
C ALA A 66 -13.21 -4.55 0.38
N GLY A 67 -14.13 -3.64 0.72
CA GLY A 67 -14.39 -2.43 -0.05
C GLY A 67 -15.12 -2.66 -1.39
N LEU A 68 -15.78 -3.80 -1.55
CA LEU A 68 -16.57 -4.08 -2.75
C LEU A 68 -18.04 -3.67 -2.56
N SER A 69 -18.66 -3.23 -3.65
CA SER A 69 -20.11 -3.03 -3.72
C SER A 69 -20.80 -4.23 -4.37
N TYR A 70 -22.05 -4.47 -3.98
CA TYR A 70 -22.83 -5.63 -4.40
C TYR A 70 -24.27 -5.24 -4.72
N THR A 71 -24.88 -5.97 -5.64
CA THR A 71 -26.32 -5.94 -5.88
C THR A 71 -26.90 -7.26 -5.42
N ALA A 72 -27.86 -7.20 -4.49
CA ALA A 72 -28.60 -8.34 -4.00
C ALA A 72 -30.05 -8.29 -4.51
N TRP A 73 -30.59 -9.44 -4.88
CA TRP A 73 -32.00 -9.57 -5.25
C TRP A 73 -32.72 -10.50 -4.27
N VAL A 74 -33.82 -10.02 -3.71
CA VAL A 74 -34.68 -10.78 -2.80
C VAL A 74 -35.95 -11.18 -3.54
N LYS A 75 -36.23 -12.48 -3.56
CA LYS A 75 -37.47 -13.06 -4.11
C LYS A 75 -38.35 -13.54 -2.97
N ALA A 76 -39.53 -12.95 -2.83
CA ALA A 76 -40.55 -13.37 -1.89
C ALA A 76 -41.76 -13.97 -2.61
N ILE A 77 -42.29 -15.09 -2.10
CA ILE A 77 -43.53 -15.71 -2.58
C ILE A 77 -44.58 -15.60 -1.48
N TYR A 78 -45.69 -14.92 -1.75
CA TYR A 78 -46.80 -14.75 -0.81
C TYR A 78 -48.14 -14.88 -1.55
N ALA A 79 -49.03 -15.71 -1.00
CA ALA A 79 -50.34 -16.01 -1.59
C ALA A 79 -50.27 -16.41 -3.09
N GLY A 80 -49.22 -17.13 -3.49
CA GLY A 80 -48.99 -17.58 -4.86
C GLY A 80 -48.38 -16.52 -5.81
N ASN A 81 -48.26 -15.27 -5.37
CA ASN A 81 -47.61 -14.21 -6.14
C ASN A 81 -46.12 -14.12 -5.82
N THR A 82 -45.32 -13.74 -6.81
CA THR A 82 -43.87 -13.54 -6.69
C THR A 82 -43.54 -12.05 -6.70
N TYR A 83 -42.72 -11.63 -5.75
CA TYR A 83 -42.23 -10.26 -5.60
C TYR A 83 -40.72 -10.28 -5.64
N TYR A 84 -40.13 -9.30 -6.32
CA TYR A 84 -38.69 -9.11 -6.42
C TYR A 84 -38.32 -7.74 -5.87
N HIS A 85 -37.26 -7.67 -5.09
CA HIS A 85 -36.72 -6.45 -4.52
C HIS A 85 -35.21 -6.42 -4.72
N GLU A 86 -34.71 -5.36 -5.35
CA GLU A 86 -33.29 -5.09 -5.53
C GLU A 86 -32.75 -4.31 -4.33
N ILE A 87 -31.57 -4.67 -3.86
CA ILE A 87 -30.87 -4.01 -2.75
C ILE A 87 -29.45 -3.72 -3.22
N ASP A 88 -29.11 -2.44 -3.29
CA ASP A 88 -27.75 -1.99 -3.50
C ASP A 88 -27.01 -1.93 -2.17
N ILE A 89 -25.92 -2.67 -2.09
CA ILE A 89 -25.02 -2.72 -0.94
C ILE A 89 -23.76 -1.98 -1.36
N GLU A 90 -23.64 -0.76 -0.88
CA GLU A 90 -22.45 0.05 -1.15
C GLU A 90 -21.20 -0.58 -0.56
N ALA A 91 -20.06 -0.30 -1.19
CA ALA A 91 -18.78 -0.56 -0.57
C ALA A 91 -18.79 0.09 0.82
N GLU A 92 -18.37 -0.66 1.84
CA GLU A 92 -18.23 -0.10 3.18
C GLU A 92 -17.22 1.02 3.03
N GLY A 93 -17.72 2.25 3.18
CA GLY A 93 -16.87 3.40 3.30
C GLY A 93 -15.96 3.10 4.47
N ASP A 94 -14.66 3.11 4.22
CA ASP A 94 -13.72 3.13 5.31
C ASP A 94 -14.07 4.37 6.15
N ASP A 95 -14.58 4.19 7.38
CA ASP A 95 -14.81 5.30 8.32
C ASP A 95 -13.48 6.01 8.69
N SER A 96 -12.37 5.50 8.16
CA SER A 96 -11.10 6.19 8.12
C SER A 96 -11.17 7.44 7.24
N LEU A 97 -10.49 8.49 7.71
CA LEU A 97 -10.13 9.66 6.90
C LEU A 97 -9.02 9.33 5.87
N ASP A 98 -8.78 8.04 5.63
CA ASP A 98 -7.88 7.57 4.60
C ASP A 98 -8.45 7.85 3.22
N LEU A 99 -7.57 8.37 2.38
CA LEU A 99 -7.88 8.69 1.01
C LEU A 99 -7.84 7.41 0.18
N THR A 100 -8.99 6.94 -0.30
CA THR A 100 -9.06 5.77 -1.17
C THR A 100 -8.87 6.13 -2.63
N TYR A 101 -8.52 5.13 -3.45
CA TYR A 101 -8.44 5.26 -4.91
C TYR A 101 -9.77 5.75 -5.53
N SER A 102 -10.92 5.24 -5.07
CA SER A 102 -12.22 5.70 -5.56
C SER A 102 -12.50 7.16 -5.19
N SER A 103 -12.18 7.57 -3.96
CA SER A 103 -12.29 8.96 -3.51
C SER A 103 -11.41 9.90 -4.34
N LEU A 104 -10.15 9.52 -4.60
CA LEU A 104 -9.26 10.25 -5.50
C LEU A 104 -9.85 10.41 -6.90
N ARG A 105 -10.39 9.34 -7.49
CA ARG A 105 -11.00 9.40 -8.83
C ARG A 105 -12.16 10.40 -8.85
N THR A 106 -13.06 10.32 -7.88
CA THR A 106 -14.22 11.23 -7.80
C THR A 106 -13.81 12.68 -7.62
N GLU A 107 -12.83 12.98 -6.76
CA GLU A 107 -12.34 14.34 -6.52
C GLU A 107 -11.64 14.93 -7.75
N ILE A 108 -10.88 14.13 -8.51
CA ILE A 108 -10.24 14.58 -9.74
C ILE A 108 -11.25 14.72 -10.88
N ALA A 109 -12.23 13.82 -10.98
CA ALA A 109 -13.31 13.94 -11.96
C ALA A 109 -14.12 15.22 -11.76
N ASP A 110 -14.48 15.54 -10.51
CA ASP A 110 -15.16 16.79 -10.15
C ASP A 110 -14.31 18.02 -10.48
N ASP A 111 -13.00 17.97 -10.20
CA ASP A 111 -12.06 19.03 -10.56
C ASP A 111 -11.96 19.24 -12.09
N LEU A 112 -12.09 18.18 -12.88
CA LEU A 112 -12.15 18.25 -14.35
C LEU A 112 -13.52 18.67 -14.90
N GLY A 113 -14.53 18.85 -14.04
CA GLY A 113 -15.89 19.22 -14.41
C GLY A 113 -16.75 18.05 -14.88
N TRP A 114 -16.36 16.82 -14.56
CA TRP A 114 -17.12 15.60 -14.85
C TRP A 114 -18.08 15.26 -13.71
N THR A 115 -19.02 14.35 -13.96
CA THR A 115 -19.93 13.86 -12.92
C THR A 115 -19.16 13.07 -11.87
N ARG A 116 -19.61 13.13 -10.60
CA ARG A 116 -18.98 12.39 -9.49
C ARG A 116 -19.30 10.89 -9.51
N THR A 117 -20.33 10.48 -10.25
CA THR A 117 -20.79 9.09 -10.33
C THR A 117 -19.95 8.30 -11.33
N SER A 118 -19.17 7.34 -10.84
CA SER A 118 -18.21 6.58 -11.65
C SER A 118 -18.86 5.77 -12.78
N SER A 119 -20.08 5.28 -12.60
CA SER A 119 -20.82 4.54 -13.64
C SER A 119 -21.16 5.37 -14.87
N ASN A 120 -21.03 6.69 -14.79
CA ASN A 120 -21.31 7.60 -15.88
C ASN A 120 -20.04 7.99 -16.66
N TRP A 121 -18.87 7.57 -16.21
CA TRP A 121 -17.61 7.81 -16.92
C TRP A 121 -17.48 6.88 -18.12
N SER A 122 -16.99 7.43 -19.22
CA SER A 122 -16.57 6.68 -20.39
C SER A 122 -15.23 5.99 -20.15
N SER A 123 -14.90 4.97 -20.95
CA SER A 123 -13.59 4.28 -20.88
C SER A 123 -12.41 5.25 -21.04
N ASP A 124 -12.56 6.25 -21.89
CA ASP A 124 -11.52 7.27 -22.11
C ASP A 124 -11.35 8.18 -20.88
N GLU A 125 -12.43 8.49 -20.17
CA GLU A 125 -12.37 9.24 -18.92
C GLU A 125 -11.71 8.41 -17.81
N ASP A 126 -12.02 7.11 -17.76
CA ASP A 126 -11.39 6.19 -16.84
C ASP A 126 -9.87 6.08 -17.05
N ASP A 127 -9.44 5.86 -18.29
CA ASP A 127 -8.01 5.78 -18.65
C ASP A 127 -7.28 7.09 -18.32
N ARG A 128 -7.95 8.24 -18.50
CA ARG A 128 -7.39 9.55 -18.16
C ARG A 128 -7.23 9.74 -16.66
N LEU A 129 -8.24 9.37 -15.87
CA LEU A 129 -8.15 9.41 -14.41
C LEU A 129 -6.99 8.54 -13.94
N ASP A 130 -6.88 7.31 -14.43
CA ASP A 130 -5.80 6.41 -14.05
C ASP A 130 -4.41 6.94 -14.43
N ALA A 131 -4.29 7.58 -15.60
CA ALA A 131 -3.06 8.23 -16.01
C ALA A 131 -2.69 9.45 -15.15
N ILE A 132 -3.68 10.21 -14.65
CA ILE A 132 -3.47 11.36 -13.75
C ILE A 132 -3.07 10.84 -12.37
N LEU A 133 -3.87 9.95 -11.79
CA LEU A 133 -3.68 9.43 -10.43
C LEU A 133 -2.30 8.77 -10.31
N ASN A 134 -1.92 7.91 -11.25
CA ASN A 134 -0.62 7.25 -11.20
C ASN A 134 0.56 8.22 -11.43
N ALA A 135 0.37 9.29 -12.19
CA ALA A 135 1.41 10.30 -12.37
C ALA A 135 1.54 11.23 -11.15
N GLY A 136 0.42 11.66 -10.56
CA GLY A 136 0.41 12.44 -9.32
C GLY A 136 0.96 11.62 -8.15
N TYR A 137 0.59 10.35 -8.06
CA TYR A 137 1.14 9.47 -7.05
C TYR A 137 2.65 9.31 -7.18
N ARG A 138 3.18 9.11 -8.40
CA ARG A 138 4.64 9.09 -8.64
C ARG A 138 5.32 10.41 -8.30
N GLN A 139 4.70 11.55 -8.61
CA GLN A 139 5.22 12.88 -8.27
C GLN A 139 5.29 13.08 -6.74
N PHE A 140 4.29 12.60 -6.00
CA PHE A 140 4.28 12.62 -4.54
C PHE A 140 5.34 11.69 -3.93
N ILE A 141 5.45 10.45 -4.42
CA ILE A 141 6.39 9.44 -3.92
C ILE A 141 7.84 9.81 -4.24
N TYR A 142 8.09 10.40 -5.42
CA TYR A 142 9.41 10.83 -5.88
C TYR A 142 9.41 12.33 -6.20
N PRO A 143 9.28 13.19 -5.17
CA PRO A 143 9.18 14.63 -5.39
C PRO A 143 10.49 15.22 -5.88
N VAL A 144 10.41 16.35 -6.57
CA VAL A 144 11.59 17.16 -6.86
C VAL A 144 12.22 17.66 -5.56
N PRO A 145 13.55 17.87 -5.51
CA PRO A 145 14.19 18.47 -4.34
C PRO A 145 13.53 19.80 -3.98
N LEU A 146 13.20 19.98 -2.70
CA LEU A 146 12.63 21.22 -2.20
C LEU A 146 13.65 22.36 -2.29
N ARG A 147 13.18 23.61 -2.29
CA ARG A 147 14.05 24.79 -2.37
C ARG A 147 15.06 24.78 -1.22
N GLY A 148 16.35 24.76 -1.57
CA GLY A 148 17.46 24.72 -0.61
C GLY A 148 17.96 23.31 -0.30
N GLU A 149 17.34 22.27 -0.84
CA GLU A 149 17.77 20.88 -0.72
C GLU A 149 18.42 20.40 -2.02
N SER A 150 19.49 19.63 -1.91
CA SER A 150 20.21 19.08 -3.06
C SER A 150 19.75 17.67 -3.46
N VAL A 151 18.93 17.03 -2.64
CA VAL A 151 18.46 15.65 -2.83
C VAL A 151 16.95 15.61 -2.61
N ALA A 152 16.26 14.80 -3.40
CA ALA A 152 14.83 14.54 -3.22
C ALA A 152 14.57 13.93 -1.84
N HIS A 153 13.44 14.31 -1.23
CA HIS A 153 13.03 13.74 0.04
C HIS A 153 12.77 12.23 -0.11
N ARG A 154 13.22 11.45 0.88
CA ARG A 154 12.93 10.02 0.96
C ARG A 154 11.98 9.78 2.12
N TRP A 155 10.77 9.32 1.79
CA TRP A 155 9.70 9.08 2.75
C TRP A 155 10.03 7.93 3.71
N SER A 156 9.75 8.10 5.00
CA SER A 156 9.98 7.05 6.00
C SER A 156 9.05 5.84 5.82
N PHE A 157 7.81 6.06 5.39
CA PHE A 157 6.83 4.98 5.13
C PHE A 157 7.18 4.14 3.89
N LEU A 158 8.12 4.57 3.06
CA LEU A 158 8.68 3.77 1.97
C LEU A 158 9.83 2.87 2.43
N ARG A 159 10.10 2.80 3.72
CA ARG A 159 11.16 1.99 4.32
C ARG A 159 10.60 0.91 5.23
N PRO A 160 9.84 -0.05 4.70
CA PRO A 160 9.39 -1.17 5.50
C PRO A 160 10.58 -1.98 6.01
N THR A 161 10.33 -2.66 7.14
CA THR A 161 11.19 -3.71 7.65
C THR A 161 10.76 -5.02 7.01
N GLY A 162 11.68 -5.68 6.33
CA GLY A 162 11.52 -7.05 5.85
C GLY A 162 12.14 -8.03 6.83
N THR A 163 11.56 -9.23 6.89
CA THR A 163 12.15 -10.38 7.56
C THR A 163 12.19 -11.57 6.61
N PHE A 164 13.20 -12.43 6.75
CA PHE A 164 13.22 -13.72 6.09
C PHE A 164 14.14 -14.70 6.79
N ASP A 165 13.88 -15.98 6.57
CA ASP A 165 14.69 -17.07 7.08
C ASP A 165 15.62 -17.59 5.99
N THR A 166 16.90 -17.77 6.34
CA THR A 166 17.83 -18.51 5.49
C THR A 166 17.52 -20.01 5.53
N VAL A 167 17.94 -20.73 4.50
CA VAL A 167 17.90 -22.18 4.41
C VAL A 167 19.33 -22.69 4.37
N ALA A 168 19.60 -23.77 5.11
CA ALA A 168 20.90 -24.43 5.10
C ALA A 168 21.30 -24.81 3.67
N ASP A 169 22.57 -24.57 3.35
CA ASP A 169 23.20 -24.81 2.05
C ASP A 169 22.70 -23.94 0.88
N ASP A 170 21.80 -22.97 1.12
CA ASP A 170 21.36 -22.00 0.11
C ASP A 170 21.97 -20.61 0.36
N TYR A 171 22.54 -20.02 -0.69
CA TYR A 171 23.19 -18.71 -0.63
C TYR A 171 22.52 -17.66 -1.52
N LEU A 172 21.42 -18.00 -2.21
CA LEU A 172 20.69 -17.11 -3.12
C LEU A 172 19.24 -16.96 -2.67
N TYR A 173 18.83 -15.73 -2.41
CA TYR A 173 17.48 -15.43 -1.91
C TYR A 173 16.82 -14.37 -2.78
N ASP A 174 15.60 -14.65 -3.22
CA ASP A 174 14.82 -13.66 -3.97
C ASP A 174 14.27 -12.61 -3.00
N MET A 175 14.56 -11.34 -3.30
CA MET A 175 13.97 -10.23 -2.57
C MET A 175 12.49 -10.06 -2.96
N PRO A 176 11.68 -9.44 -2.10
CA PRO A 176 10.29 -9.12 -2.40
C PRO A 176 10.14 -8.39 -3.75
N SER A 177 9.01 -8.59 -4.43
CA SER A 177 8.75 -7.96 -5.73
C SER A 177 8.73 -6.43 -5.69
N ASP A 178 8.42 -5.87 -4.53
CA ASP A 178 8.46 -4.45 -4.22
C ASP A 178 9.84 -3.99 -3.72
N PHE A 179 10.87 -4.83 -3.71
CA PHE A 179 12.20 -4.39 -3.30
C PHE A 179 12.78 -3.37 -4.29
N GLY A 180 13.10 -2.16 -3.80
CA GLY A 180 13.78 -1.11 -4.55
C GLY A 180 15.28 -1.10 -4.30
N ALA A 181 15.68 -0.76 -3.07
CA ALA A 181 17.08 -0.67 -2.67
C ALA A 181 17.25 -1.02 -1.20
N MET A 182 18.42 -1.53 -0.83
CA MET A 182 18.73 -1.79 0.58
C MET A 182 18.96 -0.49 1.35
N VAL A 183 18.47 -0.45 2.59
CA VAL A 183 18.70 0.64 3.53
C VAL A 183 19.43 0.09 4.75
N GLY A 184 20.73 0.35 4.83
CA GLY A 184 21.59 -0.18 5.90
C GLY A 184 21.99 -1.64 5.68
N ASP A 185 22.43 -2.28 6.75
CA ASP A 185 22.89 -3.66 6.75
C ASP A 185 21.77 -4.64 7.13
N VAL A 186 21.96 -5.92 6.81
CA VAL A 186 21.08 -6.99 7.29
C VAL A 186 21.51 -7.38 8.70
N VAL A 187 20.56 -7.62 9.60
CA VAL A 187 20.81 -7.92 11.01
C VAL A 187 20.18 -9.27 11.34
N TYR A 188 20.81 -10.05 12.23
CA TYR A 188 20.17 -11.24 12.78
C TYR A 188 19.06 -10.86 13.75
N ASP A 189 17.93 -11.56 13.69
CA ASP A 189 16.79 -11.33 14.61
C ASP A 189 17.06 -11.84 16.04
N ASP A 190 18.09 -12.67 16.21
CA ASP A 190 18.50 -13.25 17.50
C ASP A 190 19.72 -12.53 18.09
N ASP A 191 19.64 -12.26 19.39
CA ASP A 191 20.67 -11.59 20.19
C ASP A 191 21.89 -12.47 20.48
N GLU A 192 21.80 -13.78 20.26
CA GLU A 192 22.85 -14.75 20.60
C GLU A 192 24.07 -14.74 19.65
N TYR A 193 23.97 -14.08 18.48
CA TYR A 193 25.05 -14.11 17.49
C TYR A 193 26.14 -13.06 17.74
N VAL A 194 27.40 -13.51 17.68
CA VAL A 194 28.61 -12.66 17.85
C VAL A 194 28.72 -11.60 16.75
N HIS A 195 28.35 -11.96 15.52
CA HIS A 195 28.20 -11.02 14.41
C HIS A 195 26.72 -10.65 14.29
N ARG A 196 26.36 -9.47 14.78
CA ARG A 196 24.97 -8.99 14.73
C ARG A 196 24.57 -8.47 13.36
N THR A 197 25.54 -8.02 12.56
CA THR A 197 25.31 -7.40 11.25
C THR A 197 26.02 -8.18 10.15
N ILE A 198 25.33 -8.38 9.03
CA ILE A 198 25.87 -8.92 7.79
C ILE A 198 26.16 -7.72 6.88
N GLU A 199 27.41 -7.51 6.52
CA GLU A 199 27.84 -6.30 5.82
C GLU A 199 27.59 -6.39 4.32
N GLN A 200 27.16 -5.27 3.71
CA GLN A 200 26.99 -5.21 2.27
C GLN A 200 28.34 -5.17 1.53
N THR A 201 28.50 -6.03 0.52
CA THR A 201 29.66 -6.06 -0.38
C THR A 201 29.26 -6.18 -1.85
N SER A 202 30.25 -6.20 -2.75
CA SER A 202 30.02 -6.40 -4.18
C SER A 202 29.83 -7.88 -4.52
N CYS A 203 28.98 -8.17 -5.52
CA CYS A 203 28.78 -9.55 -5.99
C CYS A 203 30.09 -10.23 -6.41
N ALA A 204 30.98 -9.48 -7.07
CA ALA A 204 32.29 -9.97 -7.46
C ALA A 204 33.16 -10.41 -6.27
N MET A 205 33.01 -9.78 -5.11
CA MET A 205 33.72 -10.18 -3.89
C MET A 205 33.18 -11.52 -3.36
N ILE A 206 31.86 -11.70 -3.33
CA ILE A 206 31.25 -12.97 -2.94
C ILE A 206 31.66 -14.08 -3.92
N ASP A 207 31.56 -13.82 -5.23
CA ASP A 207 31.96 -14.80 -6.25
C ASP A 207 33.44 -15.19 -6.13
N ARG A 208 34.32 -14.20 -5.87
CA ARG A 208 35.75 -14.46 -5.61
C ARG A 208 35.94 -15.31 -4.36
N ASN A 209 35.31 -14.97 -3.25
CA ASN A 209 35.43 -15.71 -2.00
C ASN A 209 34.95 -17.16 -2.18
N ARG A 210 33.82 -17.36 -2.85
CA ARG A 210 33.27 -18.69 -3.15
C ARG A 210 34.15 -19.52 -4.07
N ALA A 211 34.79 -18.88 -5.06
CA ALA A 211 35.73 -19.54 -5.96
C ALA A 211 36.99 -20.03 -5.22
N VAL A 212 37.41 -19.34 -4.16
CA VAL A 212 38.53 -19.76 -3.31
C VAL A 212 38.08 -20.80 -2.29
N ASN A 213 36.94 -20.58 -1.64
CA ASN A 213 36.39 -21.45 -0.61
C ASN A 213 34.87 -21.39 -0.60
N SER A 214 34.22 -22.52 -0.86
CA SER A 214 32.77 -22.67 -0.71
C SER A 214 32.43 -23.09 0.72
N ALA A 215 32.84 -22.28 1.70
CA ALA A 215 32.58 -22.55 3.10
C ALA A 215 31.09 -22.42 3.43
N SER A 216 30.62 -23.28 4.33
CA SER A 216 29.35 -23.12 5.03
C SER A 216 29.58 -22.60 6.45
N GLY A 217 28.65 -21.80 6.97
CA GLY A 217 28.71 -21.19 8.29
C GLY A 217 27.82 -19.95 8.39
N LEU A 218 27.87 -19.28 9.54
CA LEU A 218 27.18 -18.01 9.80
C LEU A 218 27.56 -16.94 8.76
N PRO A 219 26.62 -16.46 7.90
CA PRO A 219 26.89 -15.39 6.95
C PRO A 219 27.36 -14.10 7.61
N TYR A 220 28.36 -13.44 7.01
CA TYR A 220 28.82 -12.12 7.48
C TYR A 220 28.95 -11.11 6.33
N LEU A 221 28.78 -11.53 5.08
CA LEU A 221 28.69 -10.68 3.91
C LEU A 221 27.42 -10.97 3.13
N PHE A 222 26.80 -9.92 2.59
CA PHE A 222 25.76 -10.05 1.59
C PHE A 222 26.02 -9.15 0.38
N ALA A 223 25.50 -9.51 -0.79
CA ALA A 223 25.51 -8.67 -1.97
C ALA A 223 24.15 -8.73 -2.66
N LEU A 224 23.83 -7.70 -3.44
CA LEU A 224 22.59 -7.62 -4.20
C LEU A 224 22.90 -7.58 -5.69
N ARG A 225 22.15 -8.36 -6.48
CA ARG A 225 22.19 -8.28 -7.94
C ARG A 225 20.80 -8.43 -8.55
N PRO A 226 20.58 -7.85 -9.73
CA PRO A 226 19.37 -8.15 -10.50
C PRO A 226 19.39 -9.62 -10.95
N LYS A 227 18.28 -10.31 -10.70
CA LYS A 227 18.01 -11.63 -11.28
C LYS A 227 17.70 -11.47 -12.77
N SER A 228 18.05 -12.48 -13.57
CA SER A 228 17.74 -12.47 -15.00
C SER A 228 16.23 -12.34 -15.23
N VAL A 229 15.85 -11.49 -16.16
CA VAL A 229 14.44 -11.21 -16.47
C VAL A 229 13.99 -11.93 -17.72
N SER A 230 12.73 -12.33 -17.74
CA SER A 230 12.01 -12.68 -18.97
C SER A 230 11.16 -11.50 -19.42
N MET A 231 10.68 -11.52 -20.67
CA MET A 231 9.73 -10.48 -21.15
C MET A 231 8.37 -10.52 -20.44
N THR A 232 8.11 -11.54 -19.63
CA THR A 232 6.84 -11.77 -18.93
C THR A 232 6.92 -11.58 -17.42
N THR A 233 8.11 -11.33 -16.87
CA THR A 233 8.32 -11.21 -15.42
C THR A 233 9.07 -9.92 -15.09
N SER A 234 8.60 -9.19 -14.09
CA SER A 234 9.30 -8.04 -13.55
C SER A 234 10.70 -8.40 -13.06
N GLN A 235 11.60 -7.41 -13.09
CA GLN A 235 12.93 -7.57 -12.56
C GLN A 235 12.92 -7.70 -11.04
N ILE A 236 13.37 -8.86 -10.56
CA ILE A 236 13.56 -9.16 -9.14
C ILE A 236 15.04 -8.96 -8.81
N THR A 237 15.32 -8.50 -7.59
CA THR A 237 16.68 -8.47 -7.05
C THR A 237 16.88 -9.74 -6.22
N GLU A 238 18.01 -10.39 -6.36
CA GLU A 238 18.41 -11.49 -5.48
C GLU A 238 19.56 -11.06 -4.56
N MET A 239 19.51 -11.55 -3.32
CA MET A 239 20.52 -11.39 -2.30
C MET A 239 21.42 -12.63 -2.28
N MET A 240 22.72 -12.39 -2.25
CA MET A 240 23.75 -13.42 -2.17
C MET A 240 24.40 -13.37 -0.80
N PHE A 241 24.61 -14.51 -0.14
CA PHE A 241 25.34 -14.58 1.13
C PHE A 241 26.72 -15.24 1.01
N TYR A 242 27.60 -14.84 1.92
CA TYR A 242 28.85 -15.54 2.18
C TYR A 242 29.21 -15.49 3.69
N PRO A 243 29.65 -16.62 4.29
CA PRO A 243 29.63 -18.00 3.78
C PRO A 243 28.22 -18.49 3.43
N THR A 244 28.10 -19.69 2.84
CA THR A 244 26.77 -20.31 2.67
C THR A 244 26.18 -20.59 4.06
N PRO A 245 24.94 -20.16 4.37
CA PRO A 245 24.26 -20.53 5.61
C PRO A 245 24.32 -22.04 5.90
N ASP A 246 24.72 -22.44 7.10
CA ASP A 246 24.74 -23.85 7.57
C ASP A 246 23.51 -24.23 8.39
N ALA A 247 22.68 -23.25 8.76
CA ALA A 247 21.44 -23.43 9.49
C ALA A 247 20.38 -22.40 9.04
N ILE A 248 19.21 -22.46 9.67
CA ILE A 248 18.17 -21.45 9.51
C ILE A 248 18.49 -20.28 10.44
N TYR A 249 18.64 -19.10 9.84
CA TYR A 249 18.81 -17.83 10.54
C TYR A 249 17.68 -16.87 10.16
N GLY A 250 16.99 -16.34 11.17
CA GLY A 250 16.06 -15.23 11.01
C GLY A 250 16.82 -13.92 10.81
N LEU A 251 16.53 -13.24 9.71
CA LEU A 251 17.19 -12.00 9.31
C LEU A 251 16.18 -10.87 9.22
N VAL A 252 16.59 -9.69 9.68
CA VAL A 252 15.85 -8.43 9.61
C VAL A 252 16.61 -7.48 8.71
N TYR A 253 15.89 -6.82 7.79
CA TYR A 253 16.48 -5.84 6.90
C TYR A 253 15.51 -4.68 6.65
N HIS A 254 16.06 -3.52 6.27
CA HIS A 254 15.25 -2.38 5.83
C HIS A 254 15.54 -2.11 4.36
N TYR A 255 14.52 -1.73 3.61
CA TYR A 255 14.66 -1.45 2.18
C TYR A 255 13.74 -0.32 1.75
N ASP A 256 14.16 0.43 0.73
CA ASP A 256 13.28 1.37 0.03
C ASP A 256 12.35 0.55 -0.88
N ALA A 257 11.04 0.61 -0.64
CA ALA A 257 10.03 -0.12 -1.40
C ALA A 257 9.68 0.57 -2.73
N LYS A 258 9.49 -0.23 -3.78
CA LYS A 258 8.89 0.13 -5.06
C LYS A 258 7.39 0.20 -4.86
N VAL A 259 6.80 1.27 -5.36
CA VAL A 259 5.37 1.51 -5.18
C VAL A 259 4.58 0.96 -6.36
N ALA A 260 3.56 0.14 -6.07
CA ALA A 260 2.61 -0.34 -7.07
C ALA A 260 1.67 0.80 -7.51
N PRO A 261 1.19 0.82 -8.76
CA PRO A 261 0.20 1.80 -9.21
C PRO A 261 -1.09 1.69 -8.38
N LEU A 262 -1.79 2.82 -8.23
CA LEU A 262 -3.12 2.82 -7.61
C LEU A 262 -4.12 2.19 -8.57
N SER A 263 -5.02 1.37 -8.04
CA SER A 263 -6.05 0.67 -8.80
C SER A 263 -7.21 0.26 -7.90
N SER A 264 -8.25 -0.33 -8.49
CA SER A 264 -9.35 -0.95 -7.74
C SER A 264 -8.90 -2.11 -6.83
N VAL A 265 -7.69 -2.65 -7.05
CA VAL A 265 -7.09 -3.68 -6.18
C VAL A 265 -6.13 -3.03 -5.16
N ASN A 266 -5.30 -2.08 -5.62
CA ASN A 266 -4.41 -1.32 -4.75
C ASN A 266 -5.08 -0.01 -4.32
N LEU A 267 -6.07 -0.16 -3.43
CA LEU A 267 -7.03 0.88 -3.05
C LEU A 267 -6.40 2.01 -2.23
N TYR A 268 -5.38 1.69 -1.44
CA TYR A 268 -4.84 2.60 -0.43
C TYR A 268 -3.47 3.13 -0.83
N PRO A 269 -3.32 4.46 -0.98
CA PRO A 269 -2.03 5.07 -1.20
C PRO A 269 -1.16 4.99 0.06
N LEU A 270 0.12 4.71 -0.15
CA LEU A 270 1.14 4.80 0.89
C LEU A 270 1.24 6.24 1.43
N GLY A 271 1.47 6.34 2.74
CA GLY A 271 1.52 7.61 3.48
C GLY A 271 0.28 7.88 4.34
N GLY A 272 -0.82 7.15 4.09
CA GLY A 272 -2.04 7.20 4.90
C GLY A 272 -2.66 8.59 5.02
N GLN A 273 -3.53 8.76 6.02
CA GLN A 273 -4.22 10.02 6.30
C GLN A 273 -3.29 11.24 6.39
N ALA A 274 -2.09 11.09 6.97
CA ALA A 274 -1.16 12.21 7.22
C ALA A 274 -0.74 12.94 5.94
N HIS A 275 -0.74 12.26 4.80
CA HIS A 275 -0.28 12.79 3.51
C HIS A 275 -1.35 12.83 2.42
N SER A 276 -2.57 12.40 2.74
CA SER A 276 -3.74 12.36 1.85
C SER A 276 -3.94 13.66 1.05
N GLU A 277 -4.01 14.79 1.73
CA GLU A 277 -4.20 16.11 1.12
C GLU A 277 -3.04 16.53 0.20
N THR A 278 -1.82 16.07 0.47
CA THR A 278 -0.67 16.36 -0.40
C THR A 278 -0.76 15.53 -1.67
N LEU A 279 -1.16 14.27 -1.55
CA LEU A 279 -1.38 13.38 -2.69
C LEU A 279 -2.51 13.88 -3.60
N LEU A 280 -3.63 14.32 -3.02
CA LEU A 280 -4.74 14.90 -3.78
C LEU A 280 -4.27 16.13 -4.59
N GLN A 281 -3.52 17.05 -3.98
CA GLN A 281 -3.00 18.22 -4.72
C GLN A 281 -1.96 17.83 -5.77
N SER A 282 -1.15 16.79 -5.54
CA SER A 282 -0.25 16.29 -6.58
C SER A 282 -1.03 15.79 -7.79
N CYS A 283 -2.16 15.11 -7.58
CA CYS A 283 -3.02 14.66 -8.67
C CYS A 283 -3.68 15.84 -9.40
N ARG A 284 -4.13 16.87 -8.67
CA ARG A 284 -4.68 18.10 -9.25
C ARG A 284 -3.65 18.91 -10.03
N ASP A 285 -2.40 18.97 -9.57
CA ASP A 285 -1.29 19.59 -10.32
C ASP A 285 -1.09 18.91 -11.68
N ILE A 286 -1.04 17.57 -11.70
CA ILE A 286 -0.95 16.81 -12.95
C ILE A 286 -2.18 17.02 -13.84
N ALA A 287 -3.39 17.03 -13.27
CA ALA A 287 -4.62 17.29 -14.02
C ALA A 287 -4.58 18.69 -14.67
N ALA A 288 -4.16 19.70 -13.91
CA ALA A 288 -4.04 21.07 -14.38
C ALA A 288 -2.99 21.20 -15.51
N ALA A 289 -1.85 20.55 -15.36
CA ALA A 289 -0.76 20.58 -16.34
C ALA A 289 -1.12 19.88 -17.65
N ARG A 290 -1.89 18.78 -17.60
CA ARG A 290 -2.22 17.98 -18.79
C ARG A 290 -3.51 18.38 -19.50
N TYR A 291 -4.52 18.86 -18.76
CA TYR A 291 -5.88 18.99 -19.29
C TYR A 291 -6.51 20.37 -19.12
N LYS A 292 -5.96 21.24 -18.27
CA LYS A 292 -6.48 22.60 -18.06
C LYS A 292 -5.59 23.70 -18.63
N ASP A 293 -4.56 23.35 -19.41
CA ASP A 293 -3.56 24.26 -19.98
C ASP A 293 -2.97 25.25 -18.95
N ASN A 294 -2.86 24.83 -17.69
CA ASN A 294 -2.36 25.66 -16.58
C ASN A 294 -1.17 25.00 -15.85
N PRO A 295 -0.09 24.59 -16.55
CA PRO A 295 1.07 23.99 -15.91
C PRO A 295 1.80 25.01 -15.03
N GLY A 296 2.15 24.61 -13.80
CA GLY A 296 2.84 25.49 -12.85
C GLY A 296 1.98 26.61 -12.29
N GLY A 297 0.65 26.51 -12.40
CA GLY A 297 -0.29 27.47 -11.84
C GLY A 297 -0.56 27.26 -10.34
N ARG A 298 -1.73 27.73 -9.88
CA ARG A 298 -2.16 27.67 -8.47
C ARG A 298 -2.08 26.27 -7.85
N GLU A 299 -2.46 25.23 -8.60
CA GLU A 299 -2.42 23.85 -8.07
C GLU A 299 -0.99 23.38 -7.81
N HIS A 300 -0.02 23.82 -8.63
CA HIS A 300 1.39 23.53 -8.42
C HIS A 300 1.91 24.21 -7.16
N ASP A 301 1.59 25.49 -6.96
CA ASP A 301 2.00 26.24 -5.77
C ASP A 301 1.43 25.59 -4.49
N LEU A 302 0.14 25.21 -4.52
CA LEU A 302 -0.51 24.50 -3.41
C LEU A 302 0.10 23.12 -3.17
N PHE A 303 0.43 22.38 -4.23
CA PHE A 303 1.13 21.10 -4.11
C PHE A 303 2.49 21.29 -3.43
N MET A 304 3.28 22.28 -3.84
CA MET A 304 4.59 22.55 -3.25
C MET A 304 4.49 22.98 -1.77
N GLU A 305 3.49 23.78 -1.42
CA GLU A 305 3.22 24.16 -0.02
C GLU A 305 2.89 22.93 0.84
N ARG A 306 1.97 22.08 0.37
CA ARG A 306 1.58 20.86 1.09
C ARG A 306 2.69 19.82 1.14
N LEU A 307 3.48 19.71 0.08
CA LEU A 307 4.66 18.85 0.03
C LEU A 307 5.66 19.26 1.11
N TRP A 308 5.92 20.57 1.26
CA TRP A 308 6.81 21.05 2.32
C TRP A 308 6.30 20.68 3.71
N ALA A 309 5.00 20.86 3.96
CA ALA A 309 4.37 20.47 5.24
C ALA A 309 4.44 18.96 5.49
N SER A 310 4.19 18.13 4.47
CA SER A 310 4.26 16.68 4.57
C SER A 310 5.68 16.17 4.80
N VAL A 311 6.67 16.75 4.12
CA VAL A 311 8.08 16.42 4.33
C VAL A 311 8.50 16.72 5.77
N GLU A 312 8.08 17.86 6.32
CA GLU A 312 8.35 18.20 7.71
C GLU A 312 7.63 17.26 8.70
N ALA A 313 6.40 16.83 8.40
CA ALA A 313 5.69 15.85 9.21
C ALA A 313 6.42 14.49 9.23
N ASP A 314 6.86 14.00 8.07
CA ASP A 314 7.63 12.75 7.95
C ASP A 314 8.99 12.83 8.68
N ARG A 315 9.67 13.99 8.61
CA ARG A 315 10.91 14.26 9.36
C ARG A 315 10.73 14.25 10.87
N ARG A 316 9.54 14.60 11.38
CA ARG A 316 9.23 14.55 12.81
C ARG A 316 8.97 13.12 13.29
N MET A 317 8.43 12.27 12.43
CA MET A 317 8.22 10.85 12.72
C MET A 317 9.51 10.05 12.61
N SER A 318 10.44 10.49 11.77
CA SER A 318 11.76 9.87 11.63
C SER A 318 12.64 10.11 12.86
N PRO A 319 13.42 9.10 13.31
CA PRO A 319 14.31 9.26 14.46
C PRO A 319 15.39 10.33 14.18
N LYS A 320 15.49 11.31 15.09
CA LYS A 320 16.43 12.45 14.97
C LYS A 320 17.85 12.13 15.45
N THR A 321 18.05 11.00 16.10
CA THR A 321 19.32 10.62 16.73
C THR A 321 19.80 9.29 16.18
N LEU A 322 21.03 9.26 15.67
CA LEU A 322 21.72 8.05 15.18
C LEU A 322 22.20 7.12 16.32
N GLY A 323 21.70 7.31 17.54
CA GLY A 323 22.25 6.69 18.75
C GLY A 323 23.53 7.35 19.27
N PHE A 324 24.01 6.84 20.41
CA PHE A 324 25.26 7.28 21.02
C PHE A 324 26.41 6.47 20.42
N ASN A 325 27.30 7.12 19.66
CA ASN A 325 28.48 6.45 19.11
C ASN A 325 29.49 6.23 20.25
N ASN A 326 29.49 5.04 20.87
CA ASN A 326 30.43 4.65 21.92
C ASN A 326 31.79 4.21 21.34
N ASN A 327 32.15 4.65 20.13
CA ASN A 327 33.54 4.61 19.73
C ASN A 327 34.22 5.85 20.31
N GLY A 328 35.28 5.68 21.10
CA GLY A 328 36.06 6.81 21.66
C GLY A 328 36.81 7.62 20.60
N ARG A 329 36.34 7.65 19.35
CA ARG A 329 36.92 8.38 18.24
C ARG A 329 35.94 9.48 17.84
N THR A 330 36.28 10.71 18.19
CA THR A 330 35.63 11.91 17.68
C THR A 330 35.69 11.92 16.16
N ILE A 331 34.59 11.56 15.49
CA ILE A 331 34.44 11.79 14.05
C ILE A 331 33.83 13.18 13.90
N THR A 332 34.68 14.17 13.62
CA THR A 332 34.26 15.53 13.27
C THR A 332 33.67 15.51 11.86
N HIS A 333 32.34 15.46 11.74
CA HIS A 333 31.69 15.80 10.47
C HIS A 333 31.52 17.32 10.39
N THR A 334 32.41 17.97 9.65
CA THR A 334 32.23 19.38 9.25
C THR A 334 31.18 19.42 8.15
N ARG A 335 29.91 19.71 8.50
CA ARG A 335 28.90 20.10 7.50
C ARG A 335 29.15 21.57 7.16
N HIS A 336 29.64 21.84 5.95
CA HIS A 336 29.85 23.20 5.47
C HIS A 336 28.49 23.83 5.15
N GLY A 337 27.99 24.70 6.03
CA GLY A 337 26.74 25.44 5.84
C GLY A 337 26.19 26.03 7.14
N THR A 338 26.49 27.32 7.35
CA THR A 338 25.98 28.24 8.39
C THR A 338 26.09 27.79 9.86
N GLU A 339 27.20 28.20 10.46
CA GLU A 339 27.52 28.40 11.89
C GLU A 339 26.43 28.06 12.93
N PHE A 340 26.74 27.05 13.76
CA PHE A 340 26.76 27.19 15.22
C PHE A 340 27.83 26.23 15.76
N SER A 341 28.93 26.78 16.30
CA SER A 341 29.94 26.02 17.03
C SER A 341 29.57 25.98 18.50
N VAL A 342 29.48 24.78 19.07
CA VAL A 342 29.54 24.57 20.53
C VAL A 342 30.78 23.76 20.79
N SER A 343 31.83 24.39 21.35
CA SER A 343 32.99 23.69 21.86
C SER A 343 32.73 23.28 23.31
N LEU A 344 32.71 21.97 23.58
CA LEU A 344 32.81 21.44 24.94
C LEU A 344 34.26 21.02 25.17
N THR A 345 35.02 21.92 25.79
CA THR A 345 36.37 21.66 26.28
C THR A 345 36.26 20.75 27.50
N HIS A 346 36.61 19.47 27.37
CA HIS A 346 36.84 18.64 28.54
C HIS A 346 38.22 18.99 29.12
N ASN A 347 38.20 19.69 30.25
CA ASN A 347 39.36 19.84 31.12
C ASN A 347 39.67 18.46 31.71
N LEU A 348 40.64 17.74 31.13
CA LEU A 348 41.31 16.66 31.84
C LEU A 348 42.21 17.30 32.88
N GLY A 349 41.65 17.54 34.06
CA GLY A 349 42.40 17.89 35.26
C GLY A 349 43.38 16.77 35.55
N GLY A 350 44.67 17.11 35.55
CA GLY A 350 45.73 16.24 36.02
C GLY A 350 45.57 15.93 37.51
N GLY A 351 45.79 14.68 37.85
CA GLY A 351 46.09 14.15 39.17
C GLY A 351 47.16 13.09 39.01
#